data_AF-A0A0G0TT15-F1
#
_entry.id   AF-A0A0G0TT15-F1
#
_cell.length_a   1.000
_cell.length_b   1.000
_cell.length_c   1.000
_cell.angle_alpha   90.00
_cell.angle_beta   90.00
_cell.angle_gamma   90.00
#
_symmetry.space_group_name_H-M   'P 1'
#
loop_
_entity.id
_entity.type
_entity.pdbx_description
1 polymer ?
#
loop_
_entity_poly.entity_id
_entity_poly.type
_entity_poly.pdbx_seq_one_letter_code
_entity_poly.pdbx_strand_id
1 'polypeptide(L)'
;MHISKKGFTAIELLIVTSLIAVVATLVGLSFGQLRTSTQHIAQAQNIASVVAEARSNTVAGQSNLQWGVHFTTDDYTLFRGSSYSQGAAGNVLYTLPSGVTISSISLTGGGADVIFDRLSC
;
A
#
# COMPACT_ATOMS: atom_id res chain seq x y z
N MET A 1 -19.29 38.98 51.30
CA MET A 1 -18.61 38.14 50.29
C MET A 1 -19.58 37.89 49.14
N HIS A 2 -19.52 38.68 48.06
CA HIS A 2 -20.42 38.52 46.91
C HIS A 2 -19.76 37.61 45.87
N ILE A 3 -20.17 36.35 45.82
CA ILE A 3 -19.84 35.46 44.70
C ILE A 3 -20.82 35.79 43.57
N SER A 4 -20.40 36.63 42.64
CA SER A 4 -21.13 36.81 41.38
C SER A 4 -20.97 35.55 40.54
N LYS A 5 -22.03 34.73 40.48
CA LYS A 5 -22.12 33.65 39.50
C LYS A 5 -22.39 34.29 38.12
N LYS A 6 -21.33 34.59 37.37
CA LYS A 6 -21.43 34.96 35.96
C LYS A 6 -21.87 33.72 35.19
N GLY A 7 -23.17 33.62 34.90
CA GLY A 7 -23.71 32.58 34.04
C GLY A 7 -23.17 32.76 32.61
N PHE A 8 -22.77 31.65 31.99
CA PHE A 8 -22.36 31.61 30.58
C PHE A 8 -23.52 32.11 29.72
N THR A 9 -23.28 33.06 28.83
CA THR A 9 -24.33 33.56 27.95
C THR A 9 -24.59 32.54 26.83
N ALA A 10 -25.86 32.39 26.40
CA ALA A 10 -26.20 31.46 25.33
C ALA A 10 -25.42 31.77 24.02
N ILE A 11 -25.14 33.05 23.78
CA ILE A 11 -24.35 33.49 22.63
C ILE A 11 -22.87 33.09 22.73
N GLU A 12 -22.29 33.13 23.93
CA GLU A 12 -20.92 32.69 24.17
C GLU A 12 -20.75 31.19 23.93
N LEU A 13 -21.74 30.38 24.31
CA LEU A 13 -21.74 28.94 24.01
C LEU A 13 -21.79 28.67 22.50
N LEU A 14 -22.58 29.44 21.75
CA LEU A 14 -22.67 29.32 20.28
C LEU A 14 -21.35 29.71 19.59
N ILE A 15 -20.71 30.78 20.07
CA ILE A 15 -19.41 31.20 19.54
C ILE A 15 -18.33 30.14 19.83
N VAL A 16 -18.27 29.61 21.04
CA VAL A 16 -17.26 28.59 21.41
C VAL A 16 -17.49 27.28 20.65
N THR A 17 -18.74 26.82 20.52
CA THR A 17 -19.05 25.58 19.79
C THR A 17 -18.79 25.70 18.29
N SER A 18 -19.10 26.85 17.67
CA SER A 18 -18.75 27.09 16.26
C SER A 18 -17.24 27.11 16.03
N LEU A 19 -16.47 27.70 16.94
CA LEU A 19 -15.01 27.71 16.86
C LEU A 19 -14.44 26.29 16.97
N ILE A 20 -14.94 25.48 17.91
CA ILE A 20 -14.55 24.07 18.05
C ILE A 20 -14.87 23.28 16.79
N ALA A 21 -16.05 23.49 16.16
CA ALA A 21 -16.44 22.82 14.93
C ALA A 21 -15.51 23.16 13.74
N VAL A 22 -15.09 24.43 13.63
CA VAL A 22 -14.12 24.86 12.60
C VAL A 22 -12.76 24.21 12.84
N VAL A 23 -12.27 24.16 14.07
CA VAL A 23 -10.98 23.50 14.37
C VAL A 23 -11.08 21.99 14.11
N ALA A 24 -12.18 21.34 14.51
CA ALA A 24 -12.38 19.90 14.32
C ALA A 24 -12.40 19.49 12.84
N THR A 25 -13.00 20.31 11.96
CA THR A 25 -13.04 20.02 10.52
C THR A 25 -11.65 20.12 9.88
N LEU A 26 -10.85 21.15 10.23
CA LEU A 26 -9.48 21.30 9.74
C LEU A 26 -8.56 20.14 10.16
N VAL A 27 -8.72 19.69 11.41
CA VAL A 27 -7.99 18.53 11.94
C VAL A 27 -8.41 17.25 11.20
N GLY A 28 -9.72 17.03 11.01
CA GLY A 28 -10.24 15.86 10.30
C GLY A 28 -9.71 15.72 8.87
N LEU A 29 -9.69 16.81 8.10
CA LEU A 29 -9.17 16.82 6.73
C LEU A 29 -7.67 16.48 6.67
N SER A 30 -6.89 17.01 7.60
CA SER A 30 -5.44 16.77 7.69
C SER A 30 -5.09 15.31 7.99
N PHE A 31 -5.86 14.66 8.88
CA PHE A 31 -5.66 13.24 9.21
C PHE A 31 -6.09 12.29 8.11
N GLY A 32 -7.11 12.63 7.31
CA GLY A 32 -7.54 11.82 6.17
C GLY A 32 -6.48 11.76 5.07
N GLN A 33 -5.90 12.92 4.72
CA GLN A 33 -4.94 13.02 3.62
C GLN A 33 -3.57 12.38 3.93
N LEU A 34 -3.13 12.39 5.19
CA LEU A 34 -1.89 11.72 5.61
C LEU A 34 -2.02 10.18 5.60
N ARG A 35 -3.21 9.65 5.88
CA ARG A 35 -3.47 8.19 5.88
C ARG A 35 -3.42 7.62 4.47
N THR A 36 -4.01 8.27 3.49
CA THR A 36 -4.04 7.75 2.11
C THR A 36 -2.64 7.68 1.50
N SER A 37 -1.83 8.73 1.64
CA SER A 37 -0.47 8.76 1.07
C SER A 37 0.49 7.75 1.68
N THR A 38 0.38 7.48 2.99
CA THR A 38 1.26 6.50 3.67
C THR A 38 0.95 5.06 3.24
N GLN A 39 -0.31 4.73 2.95
CA GLN A 39 -0.68 3.39 2.48
C GLN A 39 -0.06 3.09 1.11
N HIS A 40 -0.12 4.02 0.15
CA HIS A 40 0.45 3.81 -1.19
C HIS A 40 1.97 3.62 -1.17
N ILE A 41 2.70 4.42 -0.36
CA ILE A 41 4.15 4.31 -0.24
C ILE A 41 4.55 2.95 0.38
N ALA A 42 3.84 2.51 1.41
CA ALA A 42 4.09 1.21 2.04
C ALA A 42 3.84 0.05 1.07
N GLN A 43 2.76 0.10 0.28
CA GLN A 43 2.49 -0.95 -0.72
C GLN A 43 3.54 -0.98 -1.84
N ALA A 44 4.01 0.18 -2.31
CA ALA A 44 5.09 0.24 -3.29
C ALA A 44 6.40 -0.38 -2.76
N GLN A 45 6.74 -0.14 -1.49
CA GLN A 45 7.90 -0.75 -0.85
C GLN A 45 7.75 -2.27 -0.69
N ASN A 46 6.56 -2.76 -0.33
CA ASN A 46 6.28 -4.19 -0.24
C ASN A 46 6.47 -4.89 -1.58
N ILE A 47 5.91 -4.31 -2.66
CA ILE A 47 6.08 -4.84 -4.02
C ILE A 47 7.57 -4.88 -4.39
N ALA A 48 8.30 -3.79 -4.17
CA ALA A 48 9.73 -3.73 -4.47
C ALA A 48 10.53 -4.78 -3.68
N SER A 49 10.16 -5.05 -2.42
CA SER A 49 10.78 -6.09 -1.60
C SER A 49 10.56 -7.48 -2.18
N VAL A 50 9.34 -7.80 -2.62
CA VAL A 50 9.03 -9.12 -3.22
C VAL A 50 9.73 -9.32 -4.56
N VAL A 51 9.85 -8.25 -5.37
CA VAL A 51 10.64 -8.28 -6.59
C VAL A 51 12.13 -8.51 -6.29
N ALA A 52 12.68 -7.86 -5.25
CA ALA A 52 14.06 -8.08 -4.81
C ALA A 52 14.27 -9.51 -4.27
N GLU A 53 13.27 -10.07 -3.58
CA GLU A 53 13.27 -11.46 -3.12
C GLU A 53 13.32 -12.43 -4.31
N ALA A 54 12.47 -12.24 -5.33
CA ALA A 54 12.51 -13.04 -6.56
C ALA A 54 13.89 -13.01 -7.22
N ARG A 55 14.51 -11.83 -7.32
CA ARG A 55 15.87 -11.68 -7.84
C ARG A 55 16.89 -12.43 -6.98
N SER A 56 16.84 -12.27 -5.67
CA SER A 56 17.76 -12.93 -4.73
C SER A 56 17.66 -14.44 -4.82
N ASN A 57 16.44 -15.00 -4.85
CA ASN A 57 16.19 -16.43 -4.97
C ASN A 57 16.73 -17.01 -6.29
N THR A 58 16.62 -16.27 -7.38
CA THR A 58 17.18 -16.66 -8.68
C THR A 58 18.71 -16.68 -8.66
N VAL A 59 19.34 -15.63 -8.12
CA VAL A 59 20.81 -15.51 -8.03
C VAL A 59 21.40 -16.54 -7.07
N ALA A 60 20.75 -16.78 -5.93
CA ALA A 60 21.14 -17.82 -4.98
C ALA A 60 20.94 -19.24 -5.54
N GLY A 61 20.31 -19.38 -6.70
CA GLY A 61 20.05 -20.66 -7.34
C GLY A 61 19.03 -21.52 -6.56
N GLN A 62 18.19 -20.89 -5.72
CA GLN A 62 17.22 -21.58 -4.88
C GLN A 62 16.35 -22.50 -5.75
N SER A 63 16.37 -23.80 -5.45
CA SER A 63 15.65 -24.86 -6.19
C SER A 63 16.06 -25.09 -7.66
N ASN A 64 17.17 -24.52 -8.15
CA ASN A 64 17.58 -24.59 -9.57
C ASN A 64 16.57 -24.03 -10.58
N LEU A 65 15.64 -23.19 -10.11
CA LEU A 65 14.60 -22.58 -10.95
C LEU A 65 14.83 -21.07 -11.07
N GLN A 66 14.21 -20.47 -12.09
CA GLN A 66 14.03 -19.02 -12.19
C GLN A 66 12.90 -18.59 -11.26
N TRP A 67 12.92 -17.33 -10.82
CA TRP A 67 11.85 -16.76 -10.03
C TRP A 67 11.33 -15.50 -10.69
N GLY A 68 10.04 -15.27 -10.52
CA GLY A 68 9.38 -14.09 -11.07
C GLY A 68 8.18 -13.65 -10.25
N VAL A 69 7.67 -12.47 -10.56
CA VAL A 69 6.48 -11.88 -9.94
C VAL A 69 5.47 -11.60 -11.04
N HIS A 70 4.27 -12.14 -10.88
CA HIS A 70 3.11 -11.87 -11.72
C HIS A 70 2.28 -10.75 -11.09
N PHE A 71 1.93 -9.72 -11.86
CA PHE A 71 1.15 -8.58 -11.40
C PHE A 71 -0.27 -8.61 -11.96
N THR A 72 -1.26 -8.42 -11.10
CA THR A 72 -2.64 -8.15 -11.51
C THR A 72 -3.09 -6.80 -10.92
N THR A 73 -4.31 -6.38 -11.21
CA THR A 73 -4.83 -5.09 -10.73
C THR A 73 -4.93 -5.02 -9.21
N ASP A 74 -5.31 -6.13 -8.57
CA ASP A 74 -5.66 -6.19 -7.15
C ASP A 74 -4.71 -7.07 -6.33
N ASP A 75 -3.80 -7.78 -6.99
CA ASP A 75 -2.84 -8.66 -6.34
C ASP A 75 -1.53 -8.78 -7.12
N TYR A 76 -0.54 -9.38 -6.48
CA TYR A 76 0.69 -9.81 -7.12
C TYR A 76 1.11 -11.16 -6.54
N THR A 77 1.66 -12.02 -7.39
CA THR A 77 2.02 -13.40 -7.03
C THR A 77 3.49 -13.65 -7.29
N LEU A 78 4.24 -14.03 -6.26
CA LEU A 78 5.59 -14.57 -6.42
C LEU A 78 5.47 -16.02 -6.92
N PHE A 79 6.15 -16.35 -8.02
CA PHE A 79 6.16 -17.69 -8.59
C PHE A 79 7.57 -18.15 -8.93
N ARG A 80 7.71 -19.46 -9.14
CA ARG A 80 8.95 -20.10 -9.57
C ARG A 80 8.75 -20.78 -10.93
N GLY A 81 9.74 -20.69 -11.80
CA GLY A 81 9.71 -21.19 -13.17
C GLY A 81 9.93 -20.09 -14.20
N SER A 82 9.98 -20.48 -15.47
CA SER A 82 10.14 -19.57 -16.62
C SER A 82 8.85 -18.89 -17.06
N SER A 83 7.70 -19.25 -16.46
CA SER A 83 6.40 -18.64 -16.74
C SER A 83 5.47 -18.83 -15.55
N TYR A 84 4.53 -17.90 -15.38
CA TYR A 84 3.49 -17.99 -14.36
C TYR A 84 2.49 -19.10 -14.71
N SER A 85 2.16 -19.93 -13.72
CA SER A 85 1.10 -20.93 -13.83
C SER A 85 0.15 -20.81 -12.63
N GLN A 86 -1.12 -20.57 -12.92
CA GLN A 86 -2.14 -20.43 -11.88
C GLN A 86 -2.31 -21.75 -11.11
N GLY A 87 -2.26 -21.69 -9.78
CA GLY A 87 -2.44 -22.86 -8.90
C GLY A 87 -1.19 -23.71 -8.65
N ALA A 88 -0.02 -23.32 -9.14
CA ALA A 88 1.22 -24.02 -8.81
C ALA A 88 1.51 -23.94 -7.31
N ALA A 89 1.89 -25.07 -6.68
CA ALA A 89 2.12 -25.18 -5.23
C ALA A 89 3.28 -24.31 -4.68
N GLY A 90 4.03 -23.62 -5.55
CA GLY A 90 5.09 -22.68 -5.17
C GLY A 90 4.68 -21.21 -5.28
N ASN A 91 3.43 -20.92 -5.63
CA ASN A 91 2.95 -19.56 -5.76
C ASN A 91 2.63 -18.95 -4.39
N VAL A 92 3.10 -17.73 -4.16
CA VAL A 92 2.77 -16.95 -2.96
C VAL A 92 1.99 -15.72 -3.40
N LEU A 93 0.69 -15.70 -3.06
CA LEU A 93 -0.23 -14.62 -3.41
C LEU A 93 -0.19 -13.51 -2.37
N TYR A 94 -0.06 -12.27 -2.83
CA TYR A 94 -0.15 -11.06 -2.02
C TYR A 94 -1.31 -10.20 -2.54
N THR A 95 -2.37 -10.08 -1.74
CA THR A 95 -3.55 -9.26 -2.06
C THR A 95 -3.34 -7.82 -1.60
N LEU A 96 -3.65 -6.86 -2.46
CA LEU A 96 -3.58 -5.44 -2.11
C LEU A 96 -4.77 -5.03 -1.22
N PRO A 97 -4.55 -4.08 -0.30
CA PRO A 97 -5.64 -3.55 0.52
C PRO A 97 -6.65 -2.75 -0.33
N SER A 98 -7.91 -2.72 0.12
CA SER A 98 -9.00 -2.00 -0.56
C SER A 98 -8.65 -0.52 -0.79
N GLY A 99 -8.76 -0.06 -2.04
CA GLY A 99 -8.42 1.31 -2.45
C GLY A 99 -7.01 1.49 -3.01
N VAL A 100 -6.22 0.42 -3.08
CA VAL A 100 -4.92 0.40 -3.78
C VAL A 100 -5.03 -0.55 -4.97
N THR A 101 -4.74 -0.05 -6.17
CA THR A 101 -4.73 -0.86 -7.40
C THR A 101 -3.45 -0.63 -8.18
N ILE A 102 -2.98 -1.66 -8.88
CA ILE A 102 -1.87 -1.55 -9.83
C ILE A 102 -2.46 -1.12 -11.18
N SER A 103 -2.15 0.11 -11.57
CA SER A 103 -2.54 0.65 -12.87
C SER A 103 -1.41 0.48 -13.89
N SER A 104 -1.76 0.41 -15.18
CA SER A 104 -0.80 0.36 -16.29
C SER A 104 0.19 -0.81 -16.19
N ILE A 105 -0.33 -2.03 -16.02
CA ILE A 105 0.45 -3.28 -16.10
C ILE A 105 0.86 -3.53 -17.55
N SER A 106 1.80 -2.71 -18.02
CA SER A 106 2.49 -2.81 -19.30
C SER A 106 3.97 -2.67 -18.98
N LEU A 107 4.50 -3.68 -18.31
CA LEU A 107 5.91 -3.73 -17.94
C LEU A 107 6.75 -3.77 -19.22
N THR A 108 8.03 -3.40 -19.11
CA THR A 108 8.95 -3.39 -20.25
C THR A 108 8.98 -4.78 -20.91
N GLY A 109 8.41 -4.90 -22.12
CA GLY A 109 8.17 -6.19 -22.79
C GLY A 109 6.69 -6.52 -23.02
N GLY A 110 5.75 -5.70 -22.55
CA GLY A 110 4.31 -5.82 -22.80
C GLY A 110 3.60 -6.88 -21.95
N GLY A 111 4.30 -7.49 -20.99
CA GLY A 111 3.78 -8.52 -20.10
C GLY A 111 3.37 -7.99 -18.72
N ALA A 112 2.71 -8.87 -17.96
CA ALA A 112 2.38 -8.67 -16.55
C ALA A 112 3.37 -9.36 -15.60
N ASP A 113 4.43 -9.97 -16.15
CA ASP A 113 5.41 -10.76 -15.43
C ASP A 113 6.78 -10.09 -15.42
N VAL A 114 7.44 -10.11 -14.27
CA VAL A 114 8.87 -9.84 -14.15
C VAL A 114 9.55 -11.15 -13.80
N ILE A 115 10.37 -11.67 -14.71
CA ILE A 115 11.14 -12.91 -14.51
C ILE A 115 12.62 -12.55 -14.49
N PHE A 116 13.36 -13.10 -13.54
CA PHE A 116 14.80 -12.91 -13.46
C PHE A 116 15.53 -14.09 -14.08
N ASP A 117 16.45 -13.78 -14.99
CA ASP A 117 17.38 -14.75 -15.54
C ASP A 117 18.43 -15.14 -14.51
N ARG A 118 18.88 -16.38 -14.60
CA ARG A 118 20.02 -16.87 -13.83
C ARG A 118 21.30 -16.27 -14.40
N LEU A 119 22.26 -15.99 -13.53
CA LEU A 119 23.64 -15.72 -13.97
C LEU A 119 24.20 -17.03 -14.51
N SER A 120 24.25 -17.16 -15.83
CA SER A 120 25.07 -18.17 -16.50
C SER A 120 26.51 -17.65 -16.51
N CYS A 121 27.38 -18.32 -15.75
CA CYS A 121 28.83 -18.13 -15.84
C CYS A 121 29.36 -18.52 -17.22
#